data_AF-A0A085LZT6-F1
#
_entry.id   AF-A0A085LZT6-F1
#
_cell.length_a   1.000
_cell.length_b   1.000
_cell.length_c   1.000
_cell.angle_alpha   90.00
_cell.angle_beta   90.00
_cell.angle_gamma   90.00
#
_symmetry.space_group_name_H-M   'P 1'
#
loop_
_entity.id
_entity.type
_entity.pdbx_description
1 polymer ?
#
loop_
_entity_poly.entity_id
_entity_poly.type
_entity_poly.pdbx_seq_one_letter_code
_entity_poly.pdbx_strand_id
1 'polypeptide(L)'
;MKPSILKEHLTRCHPDKRCKDVAYFCSLREKISSHRTLLSIMAPESNLYHGCLLTSYSIALMIAKSGKPHSVGEDLVLPATAEIL
;
A
#
# COMPACT_ATOMS: atom_id res chain seq x y z
N MET A 1 -21.54 -11.37 6.07
CA MET A 1 -22.35 -11.61 7.29
C MET A 1 -23.74 -12.09 6.87
N LYS A 2 -24.40 -12.95 7.65
CA LYS A 2 -25.83 -13.28 7.43
C LYS A 2 -26.70 -12.03 7.71
N PRO A 3 -27.87 -11.85 7.06
CA PRO A 3 -28.70 -10.66 7.23
C PRO A 3 -29.14 -10.39 8.68
N SER A 4 -29.48 -11.44 9.43
CA SER A 4 -29.83 -11.34 10.85
C SER A 4 -28.69 -10.78 11.70
N ILE A 5 -27.48 -11.30 11.49
CA ILE A 5 -26.26 -10.86 12.18
C ILE A 5 -25.93 -9.41 11.82
N LEU A 6 -26.09 -9.03 10.54
CA LEU A 6 -25.84 -7.65 10.12
C LEU A 6 -26.81 -6.67 10.78
N LYS A 7 -28.10 -7.01 10.85
CA LYS A 7 -29.12 -6.18 11.50
C LYS A 7 -28.79 -5.98 12.99
N GLU A 8 -28.42 -7.05 13.68
CA GLU A 8 -28.04 -6.99 15.08
C GLU A 8 -26.74 -6.19 15.31
N HIS A 9 -25.73 -6.42 14.48
CA HIS A 9 -24.48 -5.65 14.53
C HIS A 9 -24.73 -4.15 14.36
N LEU A 10 -25.57 -3.76 13.38
CA LEU A 10 -25.95 -2.35 13.21
C LEU A 10 -26.70 -1.82 14.43
N THR A 11 -27.64 -2.59 15.01
CA THR A 11 -28.35 -2.13 16.22
C THR A 11 -27.42 -1.91 17.42
N ARG A 12 -26.42 -2.77 17.60
CA ARG A 12 -25.57 -2.79 18.80
C ARG A 12 -24.36 -1.89 18.68
N CYS A 13 -23.73 -1.85 17.52
CA CYS A 13 -22.45 -1.17 17.30
C CYS A 13 -22.58 0.14 16.53
N HIS A 14 -23.61 0.28 15.67
CA HIS A 14 -23.80 1.44 14.81
C HIS A 14 -25.28 1.87 14.75
N PRO A 15 -25.89 2.22 15.90
CA PRO A 15 -27.33 2.51 15.99
C PRO A 15 -27.76 3.67 15.07
N ASP A 16 -26.84 4.61 14.81
CA ASP A 16 -26.99 5.73 13.89
C ASP A 16 -27.13 5.31 12.41
N LYS A 17 -26.63 4.13 12.05
CA LYS A 17 -26.62 3.60 10.67
C LYS A 17 -27.69 2.54 10.41
N ARG A 18 -28.45 2.14 11.44
CA ARG A 18 -29.42 1.03 11.37
C ARG A 18 -30.50 1.22 10.29
N CYS A 19 -30.94 2.46 10.08
CA CYS A 19 -32.03 2.79 9.15
C CYS A 19 -31.54 3.38 7.82
N LYS A 20 -30.22 3.32 7.56
CA LYS A 20 -29.67 3.81 6.29
C LYS A 20 -30.00 2.84 5.17
N ASP A 21 -30.23 3.40 3.98
CA ASP A 21 -30.59 2.65 2.80
C ASP A 21 -29.35 2.11 2.08
N VAL A 22 -29.58 1.30 1.04
CA VAL A 22 -28.50 0.70 0.25
C VAL A 22 -27.66 1.78 -0.44
N ALA A 23 -28.29 2.87 -0.89
CA ALA A 23 -27.59 3.98 -1.54
C ALA A 23 -26.52 4.60 -0.64
N TYR A 24 -26.85 4.86 0.64
CA TYR A 24 -25.89 5.34 1.62
C TYR A 24 -24.65 4.43 1.73
N PHE A 25 -24.83 3.12 1.81
CA PHE A 25 -23.72 2.17 1.93
C PHE A 25 -22.90 2.05 0.62
N CYS A 26 -23.54 2.16 -0.54
CA CYS A 26 -22.83 2.24 -1.83
C CYS A 26 -21.94 3.49 -1.91
N SER A 27 -22.47 4.66 -1.55
CA SER A 27 -21.69 5.91 -1.51
C SER A 27 -20.59 5.86 -0.46
N LEU A 28 -20.84 5.23 0.70
CA LEU A 28 -19.84 5.06 1.74
C LEU A 28 -18.70 4.14 1.27
N ARG A 29 -19.03 3.04 0.59
CA ARG A 29 -18.04 2.15 -0.03
C ARG A 29 -17.20 2.91 -1.04
N GLU A 30 -17.82 3.68 -1.92
CA GLU A 30 -17.10 4.48 -2.92
C GLU A 30 -16.20 5.50 -2.27
N LYS A 31 -16.67 6.22 -1.24
CA LYS A 31 -15.84 7.17 -0.48
C LYS A 31 -14.64 6.50 0.20
N ILE A 32 -14.82 5.30 0.74
CA ILE A 32 -13.73 4.52 1.36
C ILE A 32 -12.77 4.02 0.27
N SER A 33 -13.30 3.56 -0.87
CA SER A 33 -12.50 3.03 -1.98
C SER A 33 -11.74 4.13 -2.72
N SER A 34 -12.29 5.34 -2.80
CA SER A 34 -11.65 6.51 -3.39
C SER A 34 -10.65 7.16 -2.45
N HIS A 35 -10.71 6.84 -1.15
CA HIS A 35 -9.68 7.24 -0.21
C HIS A 35 -8.42 6.41 -0.49
N ARG A 36 -7.31 7.06 -0.86
CA ARG A 36 -5.97 6.45 -0.73
C ARG A 36 -5.75 6.12 0.73
N THR A 37 -6.18 4.93 1.13
CA THR A 37 -5.90 4.39 2.45
C THR A 37 -4.39 4.15 2.50
N LEU A 38 -3.72 4.30 3.65
CA LEU A 38 -2.28 3.96 3.76
C LEU A 38 -1.99 2.55 3.21
N LEU A 39 -2.94 1.62 3.39
CA LEU A 39 -2.91 0.28 2.78
C LEU A 39 -3.00 0.24 1.25
N SER A 40 -3.65 1.21 0.60
CA SER A 40 -3.69 1.35 -0.87
C SER A 40 -2.42 2.01 -1.41
N ILE A 41 -1.74 2.85 -0.62
CA ILE A 41 -0.41 3.38 -0.94
C ILE A 41 0.66 2.29 -0.73
N MET A 42 0.47 1.44 0.28
CA MET A 42 1.34 0.31 0.61
C MET A 42 0.93 -0.99 -0.10
N ALA A 43 -0.14 -0.98 -0.90
CA ALA A 43 -0.48 -2.12 -1.73
C ALA A 43 0.62 -2.22 -2.79
N PRO A 44 1.27 -3.38 -2.96
CA PRO A 44 2.26 -3.52 -4.00
C PRO A 44 1.53 -3.39 -5.33
N GLU A 45 1.80 -2.30 -6.06
CA GLU A 45 1.66 -2.34 -7.51
C GLU A 45 2.59 -3.47 -7.96
N SER A 46 2.03 -4.66 -8.16
CA SER A 46 2.77 -5.90 -8.36
C SER A 46 3.79 -5.81 -9.49
N ASN A 47 3.52 -4.95 -10.47
CA ASN A 47 4.42 -4.66 -11.59
C ASN A 47 5.59 -3.73 -11.19
N LEU A 48 5.35 -2.68 -10.40
CA LEU A 48 6.40 -1.78 -9.93
C LEU A 48 7.30 -2.49 -8.91
N TYR A 49 6.71 -3.25 -7.97
CA TYR A 49 7.45 -3.94 -6.91
C TYR A 49 8.40 -5.00 -7.48
N HIS A 50 7.97 -5.74 -8.51
CA HIS A 50 8.84 -6.72 -9.18
C HIS A 50 10.00 -6.05 -9.93
N GLY A 51 9.75 -4.92 -10.60
CA GLY A 51 10.80 -4.13 -11.26
C GLY A 51 11.79 -3.53 -10.26
N CYS A 52 11.30 -2.94 -9.16
CA CYS A 52 12.12 -2.38 -8.10
C CYS A 52 12.96 -3.43 -7.39
N LEU A 53 12.40 -4.61 -7.11
CA LEU A 53 13.12 -5.72 -6.47
C LEU A 53 14.24 -6.27 -7.37
N LEU A 54 13.95 -6.46 -8.66
CA LEU A 54 14.97 -6.89 -9.62
C LEU A 54 16.09 -5.84 -9.77
N THR A 55 15.71 -4.57 -9.77
CA THR A 55 16.64 -3.44 -9.86
C THR A 55 17.55 -3.38 -8.64
N SER A 56 16.99 -3.44 -7.42
CA SER A 56 17.78 -3.40 -6.18
C SER A 56 18.73 -4.59 -6.06
N TYR A 57 18.28 -5.79 -6.42
CA TYR A 57 19.13 -6.97 -6.50
C TYR A 57 20.27 -6.81 -7.52
N SER A 58 19.97 -6.29 -8.71
CA SER A 58 20.97 -6.08 -9.76
C SER A 58 22.04 -5.06 -9.35
N ILE A 59 21.64 -3.97 -8.67
CA ILE A 59 22.56 -2.97 -8.11
C ILE A 59 23.47 -3.62 -7.04
N ALA A 60 22.90 -4.35 -6.08
CA ALA A 60 23.67 -5.05 -5.05
C ALA A 60 24.68 -6.04 -5.65
N LEU A 61 24.28 -6.77 -6.71
CA LEU A 61 25.16 -7.70 -7.42
C LEU A 61 26.31 -6.99 -8.12
N MET A 62 26.07 -5.86 -8.78
CA MET A 62 27.12 -5.06 -9.41
C MET A 62 28.11 -4.50 -8.38
N ILE A 63 27.60 -4.02 -7.24
CA ILE A 63 28.41 -3.53 -6.13
C ILE A 63 29.30 -4.65 -5.60
N ALA A 64 28.74 -5.83 -5.31
CA ALA A 64 29.50 -6.98 -4.85
C ALA A 64 30.58 -7.42 -5.84
N LYS A 65 30.27 -7.45 -7.14
CA LYS A 65 31.23 -7.78 -8.20
C LYS A 65 32.34 -6.74 -8.37
N SER A 66 32.08 -5.48 -8.06
CA SER A 66 33.07 -4.40 -8.18
C SER A 66 34.20 -4.50 -7.15
N GLY A 67 34.03 -5.29 -6.08
CA GLY A 67 34.99 -5.41 -4.99
C GLY A 67 35.14 -4.14 -4.14
N LYS A 68 34.30 -3.13 -4.36
CA LYS A 68 34.27 -1.86 -3.60
C LYS A 68 32.89 -1.61 -2.98
N PRO A 69 32.40 -2.51 -2.11
CA PRO A 69 31.03 -2.46 -1.64
C PRO A 69 30.68 -1.19 -0.85
N HIS A 70 31.60 -0.69 -0.03
CA HIS A 70 31.40 0.52 0.76
C HIS A 70 31.38 1.79 -0.10
N SER A 71 32.35 1.99 -1.00
CA SER A 71 32.38 3.20 -1.84
C SER A 71 31.22 3.29 -2.83
N VAL A 72 30.87 2.23 -3.56
CA VAL A 72 29.81 2.36 -4.58
C VAL A 72 28.42 2.51 -3.93
N GLY A 73 28.18 1.83 -2.80
CA GLY A 73 26.94 1.96 -2.05
C GLY A 73 26.78 3.36 -1.45
N GLU A 74 27.80 3.83 -0.72
CA GLU A 74 27.74 5.09 0.04
C GLU A 74 27.98 6.34 -0.81
N ASP A 75 28.91 6.30 -1.76
CA ASP A 75 29.31 7.49 -2.55
C ASP A 75 28.43 7.73 -3.78
N LEU A 76 27.74 6.70 -4.29
CA LEU A 76 26.97 6.78 -5.53
C LEU A 76 25.50 6.42 -5.36
N VAL A 77 25.18 5.24 -4.82
CA VAL A 77 23.79 4.77 -4.75
C VAL A 77 22.97 5.56 -3.72
N LEU A 78 23.51 5.76 -2.52
CA LEU A 78 22.83 6.47 -1.44
C LEU A 78 22.50 7.95 -1.82
N PRO A 79 23.44 8.75 -2.38
CA PRO A 79 23.14 10.09 -2.87
C PRO A 79 22.12 10.12 -4.01
N ALA A 80 22.25 9.21 -5.00
CA ALA A 80 21.33 9.15 -6.13
C ALA A 80 19.89 8.82 -5.69
N THR A 81 19.72 7.95 -4.69
CA THR A 81 18.39 7.67 -4.13
C THR A 81 17.79 8.85 -3.37
N ALA A 82 18.62 9.70 -2.76
CA ALA A 82 18.14 10.88 -2.03
C ALA A 82 17.70 12.03 -2.95
N GLU A 83 18.19 12.09 -4.20
CA GLU A 83 17.81 13.10 -5.19
C GLU A 83 16.48 12.78 -5.89
N ILE A 84 16.12 11.49 -5.98
CA ILE A 84 14.90 11.01 -6.64
C ILE A 84 13.67 11.05 -5.71
N LEU A 85 13.91 11.15 -4.39
CA LEU A 85 12.90 11.12 -3.31
C LEU A 85 12.48 12.54 -2.90
#